data_AF-A0AAD8XRQ8-F1
#
_entry.id   AF-A0AAD8XRQ8-F1
#
_cell.length_a   1.000
_cell.length_b   1.000
_cell.length_c   1.000
_cell.angle_alpha   90.00
_cell.angle_beta   90.00
_cell.angle_gamma   90.00
#
_symmetry.space_group_name_H-M   'P 1'
#
loop_
_entity.id
_entity.type
_entity.pdbx_description
1 polymer ?
#
loop_
_entity_poly.entity_id
_entity_poly.type
_entity_poly.pdbx_seq_one_letter_code
_entity_poly.pdbx_strand_id
1 'polypeptide(L)'
;MASRIKITSLLRRRRGDDAMALPTSMTGADDKRSIMLGRRRKSYSPSLVKYILGFGVLSLMIFHRRNKGIISPRLRVAMRTYKHKDWRNWGRHNFRNEFQCSRHLRETTKSVPTLDYWQTLRDVYISEVDSSFVFDDLPPTQGYTLNENGAPPYYAKLSPGKGRSLFASRDIKEGELIDGIEGGTKSDLIFTTVEALQRYLLALPEPMACDVLEWSYTQKLVKGGPAVLLVASDISSLMNDAWGDDVANVGPKDKTSSTLLYANRDIGKNEEILMSYGVFPPGLW
;
A
#
# COMPACT_ATOMS: atom_id res chain seq x y z
N MET A 1 -15.11 -7.93 -28.31
CA MET A 1 -15.95 -7.34 -27.23
C MET A 1 -15.48 -7.92 -25.90
N ALA A 2 -14.59 -7.23 -25.19
CA ALA A 2 -14.06 -7.69 -23.91
C ALA A 2 -14.95 -7.17 -22.77
N SER A 3 -15.54 -8.08 -22.01
CA SER A 3 -16.37 -7.77 -20.84
C SER A 3 -15.48 -7.28 -19.70
N ARG A 4 -15.68 -6.04 -19.26
CA ARG A 4 -15.03 -5.47 -18.07
C ARG A 4 -15.64 -6.10 -16.83
N ILE A 5 -14.95 -7.07 -16.24
CA ILE A 5 -15.28 -7.57 -14.90
C ILE A 5 -14.93 -6.45 -13.90
N LYS A 6 -15.94 -5.75 -13.39
CA LYS A 6 -15.80 -4.82 -12.26
C LYS A 6 -15.60 -5.65 -10.98
N ILE A 7 -14.35 -5.74 -10.50
CA ILE A 7 -13.99 -6.42 -9.24
C ILE A 7 -14.45 -5.61 -8.00
N THR A 8 -14.87 -4.35 -8.19
CA THR A 8 -15.28 -3.45 -7.09
C THR A 8 -16.53 -3.86 -6.30
N SER A 9 -17.28 -4.90 -6.69
CA SER A 9 -18.49 -5.32 -5.96
C SER A 9 -18.32 -6.51 -5.00
N LEU A 10 -17.16 -7.17 -4.95
CA LEU A 10 -17.00 -8.40 -4.15
C LEU A 10 -16.58 -8.18 -2.69
N LEU A 11 -16.15 -6.98 -2.30
CA LEU A 11 -15.64 -6.69 -0.94
C LEU A 11 -16.67 -5.99 -0.02
N ARG A 12 -17.96 -5.94 -0.38
CA ARG A 12 -18.95 -5.15 0.38
C ARG A 12 -20.28 -5.87 0.60
N ARG A 13 -20.27 -7.03 1.28
CA ARG A 13 -21.44 -7.55 2.03
C ARG A 13 -21.10 -8.84 2.79
N ARG A 14 -20.90 -8.71 4.10
CA ARG A 14 -21.38 -9.64 5.15
C ARG A 14 -21.15 -8.97 6.51
N ARG A 15 -22.12 -8.14 6.91
CA ARG A 15 -22.40 -7.82 8.30
C ARG A 15 -23.80 -8.38 8.55
N GLY A 16 -23.88 -9.40 9.40
CA GLY A 16 -25.06 -10.09 9.89
C GLY A 16 -24.53 -10.98 11.01
N ASP A 17 -24.62 -10.52 12.25
CA ASP A 17 -25.76 -10.70 13.15
C ASP A 17 -25.70 -12.11 13.75
N ASP A 18 -24.97 -12.22 14.86
CA ASP A 18 -25.23 -13.22 15.89
C ASP A 18 -25.01 -12.55 17.25
N ALA A 19 -26.14 -12.09 17.81
CA ALA A 19 -26.25 -11.58 19.15
C ALA A 19 -26.31 -12.76 20.14
N MET A 20 -25.33 -12.86 21.02
CA MET A 20 -25.48 -13.63 22.25
C MET A 20 -25.77 -12.68 23.42
N ALA A 21 -26.98 -12.83 23.94
CA ALA A 21 -27.48 -12.16 25.14
C ALA A 21 -26.87 -12.76 26.41
N LEU A 22 -26.47 -11.91 27.35
CA LEU A 22 -26.34 -12.22 28.78
C LEU A 22 -26.66 -10.96 29.62
N PRO A 23 -27.04 -11.12 30.91
CA PRO A 23 -28.12 -10.33 31.49
C PRO A 23 -27.69 -9.08 32.27
N THR A 24 -28.64 -8.16 32.35
CA THR A 24 -28.69 -6.94 33.16
C THR A 24 -28.98 -7.19 34.64
N SER A 25 -28.13 -6.64 35.50
CA SER A 25 -28.42 -5.95 36.79
C SER A 25 -27.10 -5.27 37.22
N MET A 26 -26.97 -4.11 37.88
CA MET A 26 -27.81 -3.34 38.78
C MET A 26 -27.48 -1.83 38.68
N THR A 27 -28.53 -1.03 38.89
CA THR A 27 -28.67 0.29 39.53
C THR A 27 -27.44 1.10 40.01
N GLY A 28 -27.49 2.42 39.75
CA GLY A 28 -26.79 3.47 40.52
C GLY A 28 -26.61 4.76 39.68
N ALA A 29 -27.58 5.67 39.66
CA ALA A 29 -27.65 6.87 40.52
C ALA A 29 -26.91 8.10 39.92
N ASP A 30 -27.73 9.04 39.45
CA ASP A 30 -27.60 10.50 39.50
C ASP A 30 -26.23 11.19 39.53
N ASP A 31 -25.95 12.06 38.55
CA ASP A 31 -25.79 13.49 38.85
C ASP A 31 -26.03 14.36 37.59
N LYS A 32 -26.96 15.31 37.70
CA LYS A 32 -27.33 16.29 36.67
C LYS A 32 -26.62 17.61 36.95
N ARG A 33 -25.61 17.95 36.14
CA ARG A 33 -25.15 19.35 36.00
C ARG A 33 -25.48 19.90 34.62
N SER A 34 -26.63 20.56 34.54
CA SER A 34 -27.00 21.44 33.43
C SER A 34 -26.14 22.70 33.45
N ILE A 35 -25.20 22.82 32.52
CA ILE A 35 -24.52 24.08 32.21
C ILE A 35 -25.35 24.83 31.17
N MET A 36 -26.00 25.93 31.59
CA MET A 36 -26.64 26.87 30.68
C MET A 36 -25.57 27.68 29.94
N LEU A 37 -25.31 27.34 28.68
CA LEU A 37 -24.57 28.19 27.75
C LEU A 37 -25.54 29.14 27.03
N GLY A 38 -25.47 30.41 27.37
CA GLY A 38 -26.19 31.50 26.70
C GLY A 38 -25.79 31.63 25.23
N ARG A 39 -26.71 31.25 24.33
CA ARG A 39 -26.59 31.45 22.88
C ARG A 39 -26.81 32.94 22.53
N ARG A 40 -25.74 33.72 22.41
CA ARG A 40 -25.78 35.01 21.68
C ARG A 40 -25.89 34.74 20.18
N ARG A 41 -27.09 34.92 19.61
CA ARG A 41 -27.29 34.97 18.16
C ARG A 41 -26.65 36.25 17.61
N LYS A 42 -25.49 36.12 16.97
CA LYS A 42 -24.97 37.18 16.09
C LYS A 42 -25.80 37.16 14.80
N SER A 43 -26.57 38.23 14.59
CA SER A 43 -27.24 38.52 13.33
C SER A 43 -26.18 38.86 12.28
N TYR A 44 -26.02 38.00 11.27
CA TYR A 44 -25.16 38.28 10.13
C TYR A 44 -25.99 38.93 9.02
N SER A 45 -25.47 40.02 8.46
CA SER A 45 -26.06 40.72 7.33
C SER A 45 -26.22 39.77 6.12
N PRO A 46 -27.41 39.70 5.50
CA PRO A 46 -27.66 38.86 4.32
C PRO A 46 -26.77 39.21 3.10
N SER A 47 -26.15 40.39 3.08
CA SER A 47 -25.26 40.82 2.00
C SER A 47 -23.86 40.22 2.06
N LEU A 48 -23.39 39.76 3.23
CA LEU A 48 -22.04 39.19 3.38
C LEU A 48 -21.99 37.70 2.99
N VAL A 49 -23.09 36.96 3.17
CA VAL A 49 -23.18 35.53 2.87
C VAL A 49 -23.11 35.24 1.37
N LYS A 50 -23.59 36.17 0.52
CA LYS A 50 -23.51 36.04 -0.95
C LYS A 50 -22.07 36.18 -1.49
N TYR A 51 -21.23 36.99 -0.85
CA TYR A 51 -19.83 37.20 -1.29
C TYR A 51 -18.91 36.02 -0.91
N ILE A 52 -19.14 35.38 0.24
CA ILE A 52 -18.31 34.25 0.71
C ILE A 52 -18.61 32.97 -0.09
N LEU A 53 -19.89 32.74 -0.45
CA LEU A 53 -20.26 31.58 -1.27
C LEU A 53 -19.83 31.71 -2.74
N GLY A 54 -19.79 32.92 -3.31
CA GLY A 54 -19.36 33.14 -4.69
C GLY A 54 -17.86 32.91 -4.93
N PHE A 55 -17.00 33.37 -4.01
CA PHE A 55 -15.54 33.18 -4.12
C PHE A 55 -15.07 31.77 -3.74
N GLY A 56 -15.78 31.10 -2.81
CA GLY A 56 -15.47 29.73 -2.41
C GLY A 56 -15.66 28.72 -3.54
N VAL A 57 -16.75 28.82 -4.31
CA VAL A 57 -17.05 27.87 -5.40
C VAL A 57 -16.13 28.09 -6.61
N LEU A 58 -15.76 29.33 -6.94
CA LEU A 58 -14.83 29.61 -8.04
C LEU A 58 -13.40 29.17 -7.69
N SER A 59 -12.96 29.33 -6.44
CA SER A 59 -11.66 28.86 -5.98
C SER A 59 -11.58 27.33 -5.93
N LEU A 60 -12.66 26.65 -5.51
CA LEU A 60 -12.71 25.19 -5.53
C LEU A 60 -12.70 24.64 -6.97
N MET A 61 -13.38 25.28 -7.92
CA MET A 61 -13.36 24.86 -9.33
C MET A 61 -12.01 25.13 -10.01
N ILE A 62 -11.29 26.20 -9.65
CA ILE A 62 -9.93 26.47 -10.15
C ILE A 62 -8.92 25.47 -9.55
N PHE A 63 -9.07 25.10 -8.27
CA PHE A 63 -8.21 24.11 -7.63
C PHE A 63 -8.48 22.70 -8.16
N HIS A 64 -9.73 22.34 -8.43
CA HIS A 64 -10.09 21.04 -9.00
C HIS A 64 -9.76 20.90 -10.49
N ARG A 65 -9.67 22.01 -11.25
CA ARG A 65 -9.17 21.99 -12.64
C ARG A 65 -7.65 21.97 -12.77
N ARG A 66 -6.89 22.43 -11.76
CA ARG A 66 -5.41 22.42 -11.82
C ARG A 66 -4.76 21.08 -11.42
N ASN A 67 -5.48 20.19 -10.75
CA ASN A 67 -4.95 18.89 -10.32
C ASN A 67 -5.24 17.72 -11.26
N LYS A 68 -5.86 17.97 -12.42
CA LYS A 68 -6.01 16.95 -13.47
C LYS A 68 -4.91 17.10 -14.51
N GLY A 69 -3.82 16.35 -14.33
CA GLY A 69 -3.09 15.81 -15.48
C GLY A 69 -1.87 16.58 -15.99
N ILE A 70 -1.16 17.35 -15.16
CA ILE A 70 0.27 17.56 -15.44
C ILE A 70 1.00 16.29 -14.96
N ILE A 71 0.84 15.19 -15.70
CA ILE A 71 1.90 14.19 -15.77
C ILE A 71 3.14 14.99 -16.13
N SER A 72 4.07 15.10 -15.19
CA SER A 72 5.32 15.83 -15.35
C SER A 72 5.86 15.56 -16.76
N PRO A 73 6.21 16.59 -17.55
CA PRO A 73 6.79 16.40 -18.87
C PRO A 73 7.96 15.39 -18.86
N ARG A 74 8.65 15.22 -17.72
CA ARG A 74 9.70 14.20 -17.52
C ARG A 74 9.20 12.76 -17.70
N LEU A 75 7.99 12.43 -17.25
CA LEU A 75 7.42 11.08 -17.37
C LEU A 75 7.06 10.73 -18.82
N ARG A 76 6.67 11.72 -19.64
CA ARG A 76 6.44 11.50 -21.08
C ARG A 76 7.72 11.31 -21.90
N VAL A 77 8.87 11.72 -21.39
CA VAL A 77 10.15 11.58 -22.09
C VAL A 77 10.70 10.15 -21.98
N ALA A 78 10.47 9.45 -20.86
CA ALA A 78 10.94 8.07 -20.67
C ALA A 78 10.23 7.09 -21.63
N MET A 79 8.90 7.15 -21.75
CA MET A 79 8.14 6.27 -22.66
C MET A 79 8.49 6.44 -24.14
N ARG A 80 9.12 7.55 -24.55
CA ARG A 80 9.39 7.84 -25.97
C ARG A 80 10.61 7.14 -26.55
N THR A 81 11.44 6.45 -25.74
CA THR A 81 12.69 5.85 -26.22
C THR A 81 12.66 4.33 -26.35
N TYR A 82 11.71 3.62 -25.72
CA TYR A 82 11.55 2.18 -25.91
C TYR A 82 10.86 1.87 -27.23
N LYS A 83 11.63 1.94 -28.32
CA LYS A 83 11.22 1.62 -29.70
C LYS A 83 11.16 0.12 -29.98
N HIS A 84 11.19 -0.73 -28.94
CA HIS A 84 11.11 -2.18 -29.12
C HIS A 84 9.66 -2.59 -29.40
N LYS A 85 9.41 -3.07 -30.63
CA LYS A 85 8.07 -3.50 -31.07
C LYS A 85 7.53 -4.72 -30.33
N ASP A 86 8.36 -5.40 -29.53
CA ASP A 86 8.07 -6.72 -28.98
C ASP A 86 7.91 -6.75 -27.45
N TRP A 87 7.85 -5.60 -26.77
CA TRP A 87 7.73 -5.56 -25.30
C TRP A 87 6.50 -6.30 -24.75
N ARG A 88 5.44 -6.45 -25.56
CA ARG A 88 4.23 -7.20 -25.18
C ARG A 88 4.51 -8.68 -24.91
N ASN A 89 5.57 -9.22 -25.51
CA ASN A 89 5.99 -10.60 -25.30
C ASN A 89 7.05 -10.72 -24.19
N TRP A 90 7.42 -9.62 -23.55
CA TRP A 90 8.43 -9.63 -22.50
C TRP A 90 7.86 -10.13 -21.18
N GLY A 91 8.53 -11.12 -20.60
CA GLY A 91 8.33 -11.54 -19.22
C GLY A 91 9.27 -10.82 -18.26
N ARG A 92 9.22 -11.20 -16.98
CA ARG A 92 10.07 -10.66 -15.89
C ARG A 92 11.57 -10.68 -16.25
N HIS A 93 12.04 -11.77 -16.86
CA HIS A 93 13.45 -11.91 -17.24
C HIS A 93 13.87 -10.91 -18.32
N ASN A 94 13.04 -10.68 -19.34
CA ASN A 94 13.32 -9.71 -20.39
C ASN A 94 13.45 -8.29 -19.81
N PHE A 95 12.51 -7.86 -18.95
CA PHE A 95 12.62 -6.56 -18.30
C PHE A 95 13.84 -6.43 -17.39
N ARG A 96 14.14 -7.48 -16.60
CA ARG A 96 15.34 -7.46 -15.74
C ARG A 96 16.62 -7.27 -16.54
N ASN A 97 16.72 -7.89 -17.72
CA ASN A 97 17.88 -7.75 -18.60
C ASN A 97 17.91 -6.36 -19.27
N GLU A 98 16.78 -5.93 -19.83
CA GLU A 98 16.66 -4.63 -20.52
C GLU A 98 17.01 -3.47 -19.59
N PHE A 99 16.44 -3.48 -18.37
CA PHE A 99 16.67 -2.45 -17.36
C PHE A 99 17.94 -2.69 -16.53
N GLN A 100 18.79 -3.65 -16.91
CA GLN A 100 20.06 -3.95 -16.23
C GLN A 100 19.93 -4.15 -14.71
N CYS A 101 18.82 -4.74 -14.26
CA CYS A 101 18.46 -4.78 -12.85
C CYS A 101 19.48 -5.52 -11.98
N SER A 102 20.29 -6.43 -12.53
CA SER A 102 21.32 -7.12 -11.75
C SER A 102 22.31 -6.17 -11.08
N ARG A 103 22.63 -5.03 -11.68
CA ARG A 103 23.49 -4.01 -11.06
C ARG A 103 22.75 -3.32 -9.91
N HIS A 104 21.53 -2.86 -10.19
CA HIS A 104 20.68 -2.18 -9.22
C HIS A 104 20.38 -3.04 -7.99
N LEU A 105 20.10 -4.32 -8.17
CA LEU A 105 19.74 -5.24 -7.08
C LEU A 105 20.91 -5.55 -6.14
N ARG A 106 22.15 -5.55 -6.65
CA ARG A 106 23.35 -5.81 -5.84
C ARG A 106 23.84 -4.60 -5.04
N GLU A 107 23.26 -3.42 -5.26
CA GLU A 107 23.67 -2.21 -4.57
C GLU A 107 23.11 -2.17 -3.14
N THR A 108 23.95 -2.44 -2.15
CA THR A 108 23.55 -2.42 -0.72
C THR A 108 23.55 -1.02 -0.12
N THR A 109 23.99 0.00 -0.86
CA THR A 109 24.06 1.40 -0.41
C THR A 109 22.88 2.26 -0.84
N LYS A 110 21.89 1.67 -1.54
CA LYS A 110 20.68 2.37 -1.99
C LYS A 110 19.96 3.00 -0.80
N SER A 111 19.73 4.30 -0.84
CA SER A 111 18.98 5.00 0.21
C SER A 111 17.58 4.41 0.38
N VAL A 112 17.04 4.50 1.59
CA VAL A 112 15.61 4.23 1.85
C VAL A 112 14.78 5.14 0.93
N PRO A 113 13.75 4.61 0.23
CA PRO A 113 12.99 5.41 -0.71
C PRO A 113 12.23 6.54 -0.01
N THR A 114 12.25 7.72 -0.62
CA THR A 114 11.60 8.94 -0.11
C THR A 114 10.10 8.93 -0.39
N LEU A 115 9.37 9.89 0.18
CA LEU A 115 7.95 10.08 -0.12
C LEU A 115 7.70 10.29 -1.63
N ASP A 116 8.52 11.13 -2.28
CA ASP A 116 8.41 11.40 -3.72
C ASP A 116 8.62 10.16 -4.58
N TYR A 117 9.53 9.26 -4.15
CA TYR A 117 9.76 7.99 -4.81
C TYR A 117 8.49 7.14 -4.82
N TRP A 118 7.87 6.95 -3.65
CA TRP A 118 6.64 6.17 -3.53
C TRP A 118 5.47 6.85 -4.24
N GLN A 119 5.36 8.17 -4.16
CA GLN A 119 4.32 8.92 -4.86
C GLN A 119 4.44 8.73 -6.38
N THR A 120 5.66 8.68 -6.92
CA THR A 120 5.89 8.40 -8.34
C THR A 120 5.34 7.01 -8.72
N LEU A 121 5.60 5.98 -7.91
CA LEU A 121 5.05 4.63 -8.15
C LEU A 121 3.52 4.65 -8.20
N ARG A 122 2.89 5.34 -7.24
CA ARG A 122 1.43 5.43 -7.12
C ARG A 122 0.80 6.24 -8.26
N ASP A 123 1.40 7.36 -8.63
CA ASP A 123 0.91 8.24 -9.70
C ASP A 123 0.93 7.53 -11.06
N VAL A 124 2.02 6.80 -11.36
CA VAL A 124 2.14 6.02 -12.60
C VAL A 124 1.12 4.88 -12.63
N TYR A 125 0.82 4.27 -11.48
CA TYR A 125 -0.19 3.21 -11.42
C TYR A 125 -1.59 3.76 -11.71
N ILE A 126 -1.93 4.92 -11.13
CA ILE A 126 -3.19 5.62 -11.41
C ILE A 126 -3.28 6.00 -12.90
N SER A 127 -2.19 6.45 -13.53
CA SER A 127 -2.23 6.89 -14.92
C SER A 127 -2.29 5.73 -15.93
N GLU A 128 -1.55 4.63 -15.69
CA GLU A 128 -1.35 3.55 -16.67
C GLU A 128 -2.20 2.30 -16.44
N VAL A 129 -2.70 2.12 -15.21
CA VAL A 129 -3.35 0.88 -14.77
C VAL A 129 -4.79 1.11 -14.33
N ASP A 130 -4.99 1.89 -13.26
CA ASP A 130 -6.32 2.12 -12.68
C ASP A 130 -6.48 3.54 -12.17
N SER A 131 -7.05 4.40 -13.03
CA SER A 131 -7.34 5.81 -12.70
C SER A 131 -8.39 6.00 -11.61
N SER A 132 -9.08 4.92 -11.20
CA SER A 132 -10.08 4.94 -10.13
C SER A 132 -9.54 4.40 -8.80
N PHE A 133 -8.29 3.94 -8.77
CA PHE A 133 -7.67 3.43 -7.55
C PHE A 133 -7.48 4.56 -6.53
N VAL A 134 -7.81 4.26 -5.27
CA VAL A 134 -7.67 5.19 -4.15
C VAL A 134 -6.79 4.55 -3.11
N PHE A 135 -5.61 5.14 -2.91
CA PHE A 135 -4.68 4.72 -1.86
C PHE A 135 -5.19 5.15 -0.48
N ASP A 136 -4.64 4.52 0.55
CA ASP A 136 -4.81 4.93 1.93
C ASP A 136 -4.22 6.34 2.19
N ASP A 137 -4.76 7.02 3.21
CA ASP A 137 -4.33 8.37 3.61
C ASP A 137 -2.98 8.38 4.33
N LEU A 138 -2.48 7.21 4.75
CA LEU A 138 -1.17 7.09 5.37
C LEU A 138 -0.04 7.30 4.35
N PRO A 139 1.02 8.07 4.72
CA PRO A 139 2.20 8.19 3.89
C PRO A 139 2.83 6.81 3.63
N PRO A 140 3.24 6.50 2.38
CA PRO A 140 3.92 5.23 2.06
C PRO A 140 5.21 5.02 2.85
N THR A 141 5.82 6.08 3.38
CA THR A 141 6.98 5.99 4.26
C THR A 141 6.66 5.43 5.65
N GLN A 142 5.38 5.24 5.96
CA GLN A 142 4.87 4.67 7.21
C GLN A 142 4.14 3.34 6.97
N GLY A 143 4.11 2.84 5.73
CA GLY A 143 3.36 1.65 5.32
C GLY A 143 1.93 2.00 4.94
N TYR A 144 0.98 1.28 5.53
CA TYR A 144 -0.46 1.39 5.28
C TYR A 144 -1.24 1.27 6.60
N THR A 145 -2.56 1.43 6.59
CA THR A 145 -3.36 1.26 7.81
C THR A 145 -3.58 -0.23 8.05
N LEU A 146 -2.86 -0.80 9.03
CA LEU A 146 -2.91 -2.23 9.35
C LEU A 146 -4.24 -2.61 10.01
N ASN A 147 -4.73 -1.77 10.91
CA ASN A 147 -6.00 -1.93 11.63
C ASN A 147 -6.43 -0.59 12.26
N GLU A 148 -7.43 -0.61 13.14
CA GLU A 148 -7.91 0.59 13.86
C GLU A 148 -6.82 1.32 14.66
N ASN A 149 -5.71 0.64 14.98
CA ASN A 149 -4.59 1.19 15.73
C ASN A 149 -3.55 1.93 14.85
N GLY A 150 -3.77 2.00 13.52
CA GLY A 150 -2.95 2.80 12.62
C GLY A 150 -1.87 2.02 11.86
N ALA A 151 -0.68 2.63 11.75
CA ALA A 151 0.43 2.11 10.95
C ALA A 151 1.06 0.82 11.55
N PRO A 152 1.67 -0.03 10.71
CA PRO A 152 2.44 -1.18 11.15
C PRO A 152 3.54 -0.82 12.16
N PRO A 153 3.95 -1.76 13.04
CA PRO A 153 4.91 -1.51 14.10
C PRO A 153 6.37 -1.51 13.60
N TYR A 154 6.65 -0.90 12.45
CA TYR A 154 7.98 -0.89 11.84
C TYR A 154 8.34 0.42 11.14
N TYR A 155 9.64 0.60 10.90
CA TYR A 155 10.19 1.69 10.09
C TYR A 155 11.29 1.17 9.18
N ALA A 156 11.55 1.88 8.08
CA ALA A 156 12.59 1.52 7.13
C ALA A 156 13.95 2.14 7.48
N LYS A 157 15.02 1.37 7.35
CA LYS A 157 16.41 1.81 7.54
C LYS A 157 17.36 0.95 6.69
N LEU A 158 18.59 1.43 6.48
CA LEU A 158 19.67 0.59 5.96
C LEU A 158 20.11 -0.45 6.99
N SER A 159 20.12 -1.71 6.57
CA SER A 159 20.69 -2.86 7.26
C SER A 159 22.11 -3.12 6.74
N PRO A 160 23.12 -3.16 7.62
CA PRO A 160 24.51 -3.41 7.22
C PRO A 160 24.64 -4.70 6.39
N GLY A 161 25.17 -4.58 5.17
CA GLY A 161 25.39 -5.72 4.27
C GLY A 161 24.14 -6.23 3.53
N LYS A 162 22.92 -5.88 3.97
CA LYS A 162 21.66 -6.34 3.35
C LYS A 162 20.94 -5.25 2.54
N GLY A 163 21.31 -3.98 2.71
CA GLY A 163 20.68 -2.87 1.99
C GLY A 163 19.50 -2.28 2.74
N ARG A 164 18.36 -2.07 2.08
CA ARG A 164 17.16 -1.51 2.73
C ARG A 164 16.46 -2.62 3.52
N SER A 165 15.96 -2.32 4.71
CA SER A 165 15.25 -3.28 5.56
C SER A 165 14.20 -2.60 6.43
N LEU A 166 13.40 -3.42 7.13
CA LEU A 166 12.44 -3.00 8.15
C LEU A 166 12.95 -3.33 9.55
N PHE A 167 12.68 -2.43 10.49
CA PHE A 167 13.04 -2.57 11.89
C PHE A 167 11.84 -2.27 12.79
N ALA A 168 11.71 -3.00 13.89
CA ALA A 168 10.62 -2.82 14.84
C ALA A 168 10.65 -1.43 15.49
N SER A 169 9.54 -0.69 15.43
CA SER A 169 9.43 0.67 16.00
C SER A 169 9.22 0.66 17.53
N ARG A 170 8.80 -0.48 18.07
CA ARG A 170 8.60 -0.79 19.49
C ARG A 170 8.86 -2.28 19.72
N ASP A 171 8.76 -2.72 20.97
CA ASP A 171 8.68 -4.15 21.25
C ASP A 171 7.38 -4.73 20.68
N ILE A 172 7.48 -5.90 20.07
CA ILE A 172 6.40 -6.62 19.42
C ILE A 172 6.30 -7.98 20.08
N LYS A 173 5.08 -8.39 20.42
CA LYS A 173 4.84 -9.68 21.06
C LYS A 173 4.67 -10.81 20.07
N GLU A 174 5.08 -12.01 20.46
CA GLU A 174 4.78 -13.24 19.71
C GLU A 174 3.27 -13.31 19.38
N GLY A 175 2.96 -13.69 18.14
CA GLY A 175 1.59 -13.81 17.63
C GLY A 175 0.92 -12.50 17.23
N GLU A 176 1.58 -11.34 17.43
CA GLU A 176 1.09 -10.03 17.00
C GLU A 176 1.14 -9.90 15.47
N LEU A 177 0.13 -9.24 14.89
CA LEU A 177 0.07 -8.96 13.44
C LEU A 177 1.09 -7.88 13.07
N ILE A 178 1.94 -8.18 12.09
CA ILE A 178 3.01 -7.30 11.63
C ILE A 178 2.64 -6.66 10.30
N ASP A 179 2.19 -7.49 9.37
CA ASP A 179 1.98 -7.12 7.99
C ASP A 179 0.86 -7.96 7.38
N GLY A 180 0.23 -7.46 6.31
CA GLY A 180 -0.91 -8.06 5.67
C GLY A 180 -2.28 -7.50 6.08
N ILE A 181 -3.20 -7.52 5.11
CA ILE A 181 -4.64 -7.39 5.32
C ILE A 181 -5.33 -8.52 4.55
N GLU A 182 -6.40 -9.07 5.12
CA GLU A 182 -7.23 -10.05 4.41
C GLU A 182 -7.80 -9.43 3.13
N GLY A 183 -7.48 -10.02 1.97
CA GLY A 183 -7.89 -9.50 0.66
C GLY A 183 -6.89 -8.54 -0.02
N GLY A 184 -5.70 -8.36 0.57
CA GLY A 184 -4.66 -7.43 0.08
C GLY A 184 -4.69 -6.11 0.84
N THR A 185 -3.57 -5.39 0.83
CA THR A 185 -3.48 -4.09 1.50
C THR A 185 -4.06 -2.99 0.61
N LYS A 186 -4.45 -1.85 1.20
CA LYS A 186 -4.85 -0.66 0.43
C LYS A 186 -3.68 0.02 -0.29
N SER A 187 -2.46 -0.47 -0.09
CA SER A 187 -1.24 0.03 -0.74
C SER A 187 -0.68 -0.93 -1.78
N ASP A 188 -1.23 -2.14 -1.92
CA ASP A 188 -0.83 -3.07 -2.96
C ASP A 188 -1.34 -2.61 -4.32
N LEU A 189 -0.43 -2.55 -5.29
CA LEU A 189 -0.75 -2.37 -6.69
C LEU A 189 -1.21 -3.71 -7.26
N ILE A 190 -2.42 -3.77 -7.81
CA ILE A 190 -3.03 -5.03 -8.25
C ILE A 190 -3.03 -5.11 -9.77
N PHE A 191 -2.21 -5.99 -10.33
CA PHE A 191 -2.16 -6.24 -11.77
C PHE A 191 -2.93 -7.51 -12.11
N THR A 192 -4.10 -7.31 -12.72
CA THR A 192 -4.98 -8.40 -13.19
C THR A 192 -4.58 -8.94 -14.57
N THR A 193 -3.65 -8.27 -15.25
CA THR A 193 -3.12 -8.70 -16.57
C THR A 193 -1.64 -8.41 -16.66
N VAL A 194 -0.91 -9.24 -17.42
CA VAL A 194 0.51 -9.03 -17.71
C VAL A 194 0.74 -7.70 -18.44
N GLU A 195 -0.15 -7.34 -19.37
CA GLU A 195 -0.04 -6.09 -20.14
C GLU A 195 -0.11 -4.85 -19.23
N ALA A 196 -0.93 -4.86 -18.18
CA ALA A 196 -0.99 -3.77 -17.22
C ALA A 196 0.34 -3.55 -16.49
N LEU A 197 0.98 -4.65 -16.04
CA LEU A 197 2.31 -4.58 -15.43
C LEU A 197 3.34 -4.05 -16.43
N GLN A 198 3.33 -4.56 -17.67
CA GLN A 198 4.27 -4.14 -18.71
C GLN A 198 4.19 -2.63 -18.98
N ARG A 199 2.97 -2.08 -19.12
CA ARG A 199 2.78 -0.62 -19.28
C ARG A 199 3.29 0.16 -18.08
N TYR A 200 3.00 -0.33 -16.88
CA TYR A 200 3.45 0.27 -15.63
C TYR A 200 4.98 0.33 -15.56
N LEU A 201 5.67 -0.78 -15.82
CA LEU A 201 7.13 -0.87 -15.84
C LEU A 201 7.76 0.08 -16.87
N LEU A 202 7.20 0.15 -18.08
CA LEU A 202 7.70 1.02 -19.16
C LEU A 202 7.49 2.52 -18.89
N ALA A 203 6.57 2.86 -17.99
CA ALA A 203 6.31 4.23 -17.59
C ALA A 203 7.18 4.70 -16.41
N LEU A 204 7.89 3.78 -15.74
CA LEU A 204 8.75 4.10 -14.61
C LEU A 204 10.20 4.42 -15.05
N PRO A 205 10.93 5.24 -14.26
CA PRO A 205 12.38 5.28 -14.33
C PRO A 205 12.98 3.88 -14.09
N GLU A 206 14.07 3.56 -14.80
CA GLU A 206 14.72 2.23 -14.76
C GLU A 206 14.99 1.70 -13.34
N PRO A 207 15.57 2.47 -12.38
CA PRO A 207 15.79 1.97 -11.02
C PRO A 207 14.49 1.60 -10.30
N MET A 208 13.41 2.37 -10.53
CA MET A 208 12.10 2.11 -9.95
C MET A 208 11.46 0.85 -10.55
N ALA A 209 11.57 0.67 -11.87
CA ALA A 209 11.09 -0.53 -12.53
C ALA A 209 11.81 -1.79 -12.02
N CYS A 210 13.12 -1.70 -11.76
CA CYS A 210 13.87 -2.80 -11.16
C CYS A 210 13.43 -3.13 -9.72
N ASP A 211 13.14 -2.11 -8.92
CA ASP A 211 12.58 -2.30 -7.58
C ASP A 211 11.19 -2.93 -7.64
N VAL A 212 10.31 -2.46 -8.52
CA VAL A 212 8.98 -3.07 -8.75
C VAL A 212 9.08 -4.53 -9.17
N LEU A 213 10.02 -4.86 -10.07
CA LEU A 213 10.28 -6.23 -10.49
C LEU A 213 10.77 -7.11 -9.34
N GLU A 214 11.45 -6.54 -8.35
CA GLU A 214 11.92 -7.26 -7.16
C GLU A 214 10.81 -7.48 -6.16
N TRP A 215 10.06 -6.42 -5.84
CA TRP A 215 9.00 -6.39 -4.83
C TRP A 215 7.66 -6.94 -5.32
N SER A 216 7.56 -7.24 -6.61
CA SER A 216 6.38 -7.93 -7.11
C SER A 216 6.26 -9.31 -6.47
N TYR A 217 5.03 -9.81 -6.32
CA TYR A 217 4.72 -11.18 -5.93
C TYR A 217 3.34 -11.58 -6.41
N THR A 218 3.11 -12.87 -6.54
CA THR A 218 1.84 -13.41 -6.99
C THR A 218 1.04 -13.92 -5.82
N GLN A 219 -0.26 -13.65 -5.84
CA GLN A 219 -1.13 -13.97 -4.71
C GLN A 219 -2.56 -14.21 -5.17
N LYS A 220 -3.29 -15.04 -4.43
CA LYS A 220 -4.76 -15.11 -4.54
C LYS A 220 -5.39 -14.20 -3.49
N LEU A 221 -6.12 -13.18 -3.92
CA LEU A 221 -6.80 -12.24 -3.01
C LEU A 221 -7.95 -12.89 -2.24
N VAL A 222 -8.52 -13.95 -2.79
CA VAL A 222 -9.60 -14.72 -2.17
C VAL A 222 -9.35 -16.22 -2.35
N LYS A 223 -9.79 -17.03 -1.39
CA LYS A 223 -9.66 -18.49 -1.45
C LYS A 223 -10.31 -19.02 -2.73
N GLY A 224 -9.54 -19.75 -3.54
CA GLY A 224 -10.00 -20.30 -4.82
C GLY A 224 -10.08 -19.30 -5.99
N GLY A 225 -9.75 -18.02 -5.76
CA GLY A 225 -9.70 -17.01 -6.82
C GLY A 225 -8.50 -17.18 -7.76
N PRO A 226 -8.48 -16.41 -8.87
CA PRO A 226 -7.30 -16.36 -9.74
C PRO A 226 -6.12 -15.74 -8.98
N ALA A 227 -4.91 -16.18 -9.33
CA ALA A 227 -3.71 -15.47 -8.90
C ALA A 227 -3.62 -14.13 -9.65
N VAL A 228 -3.24 -13.09 -8.93
CA VAL A 228 -2.91 -11.77 -9.45
C VAL A 228 -1.46 -11.46 -9.11
N LEU A 229 -0.86 -10.51 -9.83
CA LEU A 229 0.42 -9.95 -9.44
C LEU A 229 0.18 -8.73 -8.56
N LEU A 230 0.85 -8.69 -7.42
CA LEU A 230 0.86 -7.61 -6.45
C LEU A 230 2.23 -6.96 -6.40
N VAL A 231 2.26 -5.68 -6.06
CA VAL A 231 3.48 -4.94 -5.71
C VAL A 231 3.13 -4.05 -4.54
N ALA A 232 3.81 -4.21 -3.40
CA ALA A 232 3.66 -3.28 -2.29
C ALA A 232 4.26 -1.91 -2.68
N SER A 233 3.44 -0.85 -2.65
CA SER A 233 3.85 0.53 -3.02
C SER A 233 4.17 1.41 -1.82
N ASP A 234 4.73 0.81 -0.78
CA ASP A 234 5.16 1.46 0.44
C ASP A 234 6.32 0.70 1.09
N ILE A 235 6.74 1.13 2.29
CA ILE A 235 7.88 0.53 3.00
C ILE A 235 7.70 -0.95 3.37
N SER A 236 6.50 -1.53 3.38
CA SER A 236 6.29 -2.98 3.63
C SER A 236 7.08 -3.86 2.67
N SER A 237 7.28 -3.38 1.43
CA SER A 237 8.10 -4.02 0.38
C SER A 237 9.59 -4.20 0.74
N LEU A 238 10.05 -3.55 1.82
CA LEU A 238 11.44 -3.57 2.26
C LEU A 238 11.73 -4.65 3.31
N MET A 239 10.77 -5.53 3.63
CA MET A 239 11.03 -6.66 4.53
C MET A 239 11.96 -7.67 3.87
N ASN A 240 13.14 -7.90 4.45
CA ASN A 240 14.12 -8.82 3.88
C ASN A 240 13.83 -10.29 4.20
N ASP A 241 14.40 -11.16 3.36
CA ASP A 241 14.51 -12.58 3.62
C ASP A 241 15.52 -12.86 4.76
N ALA A 242 15.23 -13.86 5.57
CA ALA A 242 16.18 -14.45 6.49
C ALA A 242 17.10 -15.40 5.71
N TRP A 243 18.36 -15.03 5.56
CA TRP A 243 19.35 -15.80 4.81
C TRP A 243 20.58 -16.15 5.66
N GLY A 244 21.21 -17.29 5.37
CA GLY A 244 22.38 -17.78 6.11
C GLY A 244 22.02 -18.19 7.54
N ASP A 245 22.65 -17.52 8.52
CA ASP A 245 22.43 -17.75 9.95
C ASP A 245 21.27 -16.92 10.52
N ASP A 246 20.63 -16.07 9.71
CA ASP A 246 19.45 -15.31 10.12
C ASP A 246 18.26 -16.24 10.40
N VAL A 247 17.45 -15.88 11.40
CA VAL A 247 16.20 -16.59 11.71
C VAL A 247 15.03 -15.66 11.42
N ALA A 248 14.13 -16.09 10.52
CA ALA A 248 12.89 -15.38 10.25
C ALA A 248 12.07 -15.23 11.54
N ASN A 249 11.80 -13.98 11.92
CA ASN A 249 11.02 -13.64 13.11
C ASN A 249 9.57 -13.26 12.77
N VAL A 250 9.22 -13.24 11.48
CA VAL A 250 7.86 -13.03 10.97
C VAL A 250 7.46 -14.10 9.97
N GLY A 251 6.20 -14.53 10.01
CA GLY A 251 5.65 -15.48 9.06
C GLY A 251 4.14 -15.65 9.18
N PRO A 252 3.51 -16.41 8.27
CA PRO A 252 2.10 -16.68 8.36
C PRO A 252 1.79 -17.66 9.50
N LYS A 253 0.62 -17.50 10.14
CA LYS A 253 0.15 -18.43 11.20
C LYS A 253 -0.04 -19.85 10.70
N ASP A 254 -0.44 -19.98 9.45
CA ASP A 254 -0.62 -21.26 8.78
C ASP A 254 -0.09 -21.17 7.34
N LYS A 255 0.31 -22.29 6.76
CA LYS A 255 0.88 -22.34 5.39
C LYS A 255 -0.12 -21.97 4.29
N THR A 256 -1.40 -21.76 4.64
CA THR A 256 -2.48 -21.44 3.69
C THR A 256 -2.85 -19.95 3.70
N SER A 257 -2.51 -19.24 4.78
CA SER A 257 -2.74 -17.81 4.99
C SER A 257 -1.53 -17.04 4.51
N SER A 258 -1.42 -16.85 3.20
CA SER A 258 -0.26 -16.19 2.58
C SER A 258 -0.31 -14.66 2.66
N THR A 259 -1.39 -14.07 3.21
CA THR A 259 -1.56 -12.60 3.20
C THR A 259 -1.32 -11.94 4.54
N LEU A 260 -1.38 -12.67 5.65
CA LEU A 260 -1.20 -12.11 7.00
C LEU A 260 0.08 -12.67 7.61
N LEU A 261 0.90 -11.76 8.14
CA LEU A 261 2.21 -12.05 8.70
C LEU A 261 2.22 -11.65 10.17
N TYR A 262 2.65 -12.57 11.01
CA TYR A 262 2.66 -12.45 12.45
C TYR A 262 4.08 -12.64 12.99
N ALA A 263 4.36 -12.04 14.15
CA ALA A 263 5.61 -12.28 14.85
C ALA A 263 5.66 -13.74 15.35
N ASN A 264 6.72 -14.47 15.01
CA ASN A 264 6.93 -15.86 15.41
C ASN A 264 7.56 -15.99 16.81
N ARG A 265 7.97 -14.86 17.39
CA ARG A 265 8.52 -14.70 18.74
C ARG A 265 8.41 -13.23 19.16
N ASP A 266 8.76 -12.91 20.39
CA ASP A 266 9.00 -11.53 20.78
C ASP A 266 10.13 -10.91 19.92
N ILE A 267 9.91 -9.69 19.42
CA ILE A 267 10.86 -8.91 18.60
C ILE A 267 11.15 -7.62 19.37
N GLY A 268 12.42 -7.37 19.65
CA GLY A 268 12.85 -6.19 20.38
C GLY A 268 12.74 -4.91 19.54
N LYS A 269 12.52 -3.77 20.19
CA LYS A 269 12.61 -2.46 19.51
C LYS A 269 13.95 -2.30 18.79
N ASN A 270 13.91 -1.83 17.54
CA ASN A 270 15.04 -1.70 16.62
C ASN A 270 15.69 -3.02 16.17
N GLU A 271 15.07 -4.15 16.44
CA GLU A 271 15.46 -5.42 15.82
C GLU A 271 14.98 -5.46 14.37
N GLU A 272 15.78 -6.06 13.48
CA GLU A 272 15.42 -6.24 12.07
C GLU A 272 14.26 -7.22 11.94
N ILE A 273 13.27 -6.88 11.10
CA ILE A 273 12.13 -7.74 10.81
C ILE A 273 12.46 -8.55 9.56
N LEU A 274 12.49 -9.86 9.72
CA LEU A 274 12.89 -10.82 8.69
C LEU A 274 11.80 -11.85 8.49
N MET A 275 11.49 -12.13 7.22
CA MET A 275 10.60 -13.21 6.83
C MET A 275 11.35 -14.29 6.07
N SER A 276 10.72 -15.42 5.80
CA SER A 276 11.27 -16.41 4.87
C SER A 276 10.51 -16.35 3.55
N TYR A 277 11.17 -15.90 2.48
CA TYR A 277 10.60 -15.80 1.13
C TYR A 277 10.25 -17.18 0.56
N GLY A 278 10.90 -18.23 1.04
CA GLY A 278 10.62 -19.62 0.65
C GLY A 278 9.31 -20.20 1.20
N VAL A 279 8.59 -19.48 2.06
CA VAL A 279 7.31 -19.95 2.63
C VAL A 279 6.18 -19.90 1.60
N PHE A 280 6.32 -19.13 0.52
CA PHE A 280 5.35 -19.11 -0.56
C PHE A 280 5.50 -20.34 -1.47
N PRO A 281 4.41 -21.10 -1.74
CA PRO A 281 4.53 -22.35 -2.47
C PRO A 281 5.17 -22.18 -3.85
N PRO A 282 6.07 -23.10 -4.25
CA PRO A 282 6.67 -23.08 -5.58
C PRO A 282 5.58 -23.15 -6.67
N GLY A 283 5.75 -22.38 -7.74
CA GLY A 283 4.80 -22.35 -8.87
C GLY A 283 3.73 -21.27 -8.78
N LEU A 284 3.80 -20.36 -7.80
CA LEU A 284 3.06 -19.10 -7.87
C LEU A 284 3.75 -18.08 -8.80
N TRP A 285 4.99 -18.30 -9.23
CA TRP A 285 5.73 -17.44 -10.15
C TRP A 285 5.87 -18.03 -11.55
#